data_AF-A0A7Z9R4D2-F1
#
_entry.id   AF-A0A7Z9R4D2-F1
#
_cell.length_a   1.000
_cell.length_b   1.000
_cell.length_c   1.000
_cell.angle_alpha   90.00
_cell.angle_beta   90.00
_cell.angle_gamma   90.00
#
_symmetry.space_group_name_H-M   'P 1'
#
loop_
_entity.id
_entity.type
_entity.pdbx_description
1 polymer ?
#
loop_
_entity_poly.entity_id
_entity_poly.type
_entity_poly.pdbx_seq_one_letter_code
_entity_poly.pdbx_strand_id
1 'polypeptide(L)'
;MRTAGEQLMSRSGKRYPKEFQQSSAKLAIESEQAISKTANNLGIDPNTLRNWIQKHYPNYKPKTSVDITQDSLLVELKALRKKVSRLTEERDILKKATAYFARENE
;
A
#
# COMPACT_ATOMS: atom_id res chain seq x y z
N MET A 1 -9.19 7.98 32.57
CA MET A 1 -9.16 6.51 32.72
C MET A 1 -7.86 6.02 32.11
N ARG A 2 -7.01 5.35 32.91
CA ARG A 2 -5.67 4.85 32.59
C ARG A 2 -5.79 3.70 31.56
N THR A 3 -4.81 3.43 30.70
CA THR A 3 -3.63 2.60 31.05
C THR A 3 -2.41 2.84 30.15
N ALA A 4 -1.31 3.27 30.80
CA ALA A 4 0.01 2.65 30.74
C ALA A 4 0.61 2.30 29.36
N GLY A 5 0.94 3.32 28.57
CA GLY A 5 2.05 3.26 27.59
C GLY A 5 3.29 4.00 28.10
N GLU A 6 3.45 4.02 29.42
CA GLU A 6 4.47 4.76 30.15
C GLU A 6 5.87 4.23 29.82
N GLN A 7 6.78 5.18 29.66
CA GLN A 7 8.16 5.04 29.20
C GLN A 7 8.91 3.84 29.78
N LEU A 8 9.35 2.93 28.89
CA LEU A 8 10.57 2.11 29.02
C LEU A 8 11.10 1.93 27.58
N MET A 9 12.31 2.34 27.18
CA MET A 9 13.59 2.09 27.81
C MET A 9 14.65 2.98 27.15
N SER A 10 15.63 3.39 27.95
CA SER A 10 16.80 4.20 27.65
C SER A 10 17.77 3.55 26.62
N ARG A 11 18.78 4.33 26.21
CA ARG A 11 19.90 3.99 25.31
C ARG A 11 20.74 2.79 25.79
N SER A 12 20.17 1.60 25.72
CA SER A 12 20.83 0.29 25.80
C SER A 12 20.10 -0.62 24.82
N GLY A 13 20.82 -1.11 23.80
CA GLY A 13 20.21 -1.67 22.59
C GLY A 13 19.15 -2.73 22.88
N LYS A 14 17.88 -2.45 22.53
CA LYS A 14 16.78 -3.42 22.61
C LYS A 14 17.17 -4.66 21.80
N ARG A 15 17.46 -5.76 22.49
CA ARG A 15 17.74 -7.05 21.87
C ARG A 15 16.42 -7.76 21.59
N TYR A 16 15.99 -7.71 20.33
CA TYR A 16 14.82 -8.48 19.89
C TYR A 16 15.20 -9.96 19.75
N PRO A 17 14.35 -10.91 20.19
CA PRO A 17 14.56 -12.33 19.96
C PRO A 17 14.73 -12.65 18.46
N LYS A 18 15.61 -13.60 18.11
CA LYS A 18 15.87 -13.95 16.71
C LYS A 18 14.60 -14.35 15.95
N GLU A 19 13.72 -15.11 16.60
CA GLU A 19 12.44 -15.53 16.03
C GLU A 19 11.54 -14.33 15.70
N PHE A 20 11.50 -13.34 16.59
CA PHE A 20 10.76 -12.11 16.35
C PHE A 20 11.33 -11.33 15.15
N GLN A 21 12.65 -11.25 15.02
CA GLN A 21 13.31 -10.59 13.88
C GLN A 21 12.93 -11.28 12.56
N GLN A 22 13.00 -12.60 12.51
CA GLN A 22 12.67 -13.41 11.33
C GLN A 22 11.20 -13.29 10.95
N SER A 23 10.29 -13.47 11.91
CA SER A 23 8.84 -13.36 11.67
C SER A 23 8.45 -11.95 11.24
N SER A 24 9.04 -10.91 11.83
CA SER A 24 8.78 -9.52 11.44
C SER A 24 9.28 -9.24 10.02
N ALA A 25 10.48 -9.71 9.67
CA ALA A 25 11.02 -9.57 8.32
C ALA A 25 10.16 -10.34 7.30
N LYS A 26 9.73 -11.57 7.62
CA LYS A 26 8.82 -12.37 6.80
C LYS A 26 7.49 -11.64 6.56
N LEU A 27 6.87 -11.14 7.62
CA LEU A 27 5.63 -10.37 7.53
C LEU A 27 5.80 -9.15 6.63
N ALA A 28 6.92 -8.44 6.73
CA ALA A 28 7.17 -7.24 5.93
C ALA A 28 7.36 -7.52 4.44
N ILE A 29 7.90 -8.68 4.06
CA ILE A 29 8.07 -9.05 2.64
C ILE A 29 6.81 -9.66 2.02
N GLU A 30 5.98 -10.33 2.82
CA GLU A 30 4.72 -10.96 2.38
C GLU A 30 3.54 -9.97 2.37
N SER A 31 3.64 -8.88 3.13
CA SER A 31 2.62 -7.84 3.19
C SER A 31 2.64 -6.93 1.97
N GLU A 32 1.45 -6.51 1.53
CA GLU A 32 1.29 -5.44 0.53
C GLU A 32 1.47 -4.03 1.11
N GLN A 33 1.66 -3.91 2.44
CA GLN A 33 1.84 -2.63 3.11
C GLN A 33 3.29 -2.15 3.03
N ALA A 34 3.47 -0.83 3.05
CA ALA A 34 4.78 -0.23 3.14
C ALA A 34 5.52 -0.68 4.43
N ILE A 35 6.83 -0.92 4.32
CA ILE A 35 7.68 -1.36 5.45
C ILE A 35 7.55 -0.43 6.67
N SER A 36 7.41 0.88 6.45
CA SER A 36 7.19 1.86 7.51
C SER A 36 5.89 1.63 8.28
N LYS A 37 4.80 1.30 7.58
CA LYS A 37 3.50 0.98 8.20
C LYS A 37 3.59 -0.32 9.00
N THR A 38 4.23 -1.34 8.44
CA THR A 38 4.45 -2.62 9.13
C THR A 38 5.29 -2.43 10.39
N ALA A 39 6.37 -1.65 10.33
CA ALA A 39 7.20 -1.33 11.49
C ALA A 39 6.44 -0.59 12.59
N ASN A 40 5.63 0.40 12.21
CA ASN A 40 4.79 1.15 13.16
C ASN A 40 3.77 0.23 13.86
N ASN A 41 3.13 -0.68 13.12
CA ASN A 41 2.19 -1.66 13.70
C ASN A 41 2.87 -2.61 14.69
N LEU A 42 4.13 -2.96 14.44
CA LEU A 42 4.96 -3.80 15.31
C LEU A 42 5.60 -3.01 16.47
N GLY A 43 5.45 -1.69 16.51
CA GLY A 43 6.05 -0.82 17.53
C GLY A 43 7.58 -0.74 17.45
N ILE A 44 8.16 -0.98 16.28
CA ILE A 44 9.62 -0.96 16.05
C ILE A 44 10.01 0.15 15.08
N ASP A 45 11.28 0.55 15.13
CA ASP A 45 11.83 1.53 14.20
C ASP A 45 11.87 0.97 12.76
N PRO A 46 11.41 1.72 11.74
CA PRO A 46 11.42 1.26 10.34
C PRO A 46 12.80 0.87 9.79
N ASN A 47 13.87 1.53 10.22
CA ASN A 47 15.23 1.17 9.81
C ASN A 47 15.67 -0.15 10.45
N THR A 48 15.24 -0.42 11.68
CA THR A 48 15.46 -1.73 12.33
C THR A 48 14.82 -2.86 11.52
N LEU A 49 13.57 -2.68 11.07
CA LEU A 49 12.88 -3.67 10.23
C LEU A 49 13.57 -3.83 8.87
N ARG A 50 14.01 -2.75 8.22
CA ARG A 50 14.81 -2.82 6.98
C ARG A 50 16.10 -3.63 7.17
N ASN A 51 16.81 -3.42 8.27
CA ASN A 51 18.04 -4.14 8.56
C ASN A 51 17.79 -5.64 8.72
N TRP A 52 16.68 -6.05 9.33
CA TRP A 52 16.30 -7.46 9.44
C TRP A 52 15.92 -8.07 8.09
N ILE A 53 15.18 -7.34 7.25
CA ILE A 53 14.88 -7.77 5.88
C ILE A 53 16.16 -7.97 5.10
N GLN A 54 17.09 -7.01 5.12
CA GLN A 54 18.38 -7.12 4.43
C GLN A 54 19.20 -8.33 4.92
N LYS A 55 19.16 -8.60 6.23
CA LYS A 55 19.89 -9.70 6.86
C LYS A 55 19.31 -11.08 6.55
N HIS A 56 17.98 -11.21 6.55
CA HIS A 56 17.30 -12.50 6.37
C HIS A 56 16.86 -12.77 4.93
N TYR A 57 16.70 -11.72 4.13
CA TYR A 57 16.22 -11.75 2.75
C TYR A 57 17.07 -10.80 1.87
N PRO A 58 18.37 -11.08 1.67
CA PRO A 58 19.28 -10.17 0.96
C PRO A 58 18.92 -9.94 -0.51
N ASN A 59 18.17 -10.87 -1.12
CA ASN A 59 17.69 -10.75 -2.50
C ASN A 59 16.35 -10.01 -2.61
N TYR A 60 15.72 -9.67 -1.48
CA TYR A 60 14.47 -8.91 -1.49
C TYR A 60 14.75 -7.46 -1.86
N LYS A 61 14.22 -7.04 -3.00
CA LYS A 61 14.18 -5.63 -3.38
C LYS A 61 12.85 -5.07 -2.87
N PRO A 62 12.86 -4.20 -1.85
CA PRO A 62 11.62 -3.56 -1.42
C PRO A 62 11.02 -2.83 -2.63
N LYS A 63 9.71 -2.93 -2.80
CA LYS A 63 8.96 -2.01 -3.65
C LYS A 63 9.10 -0.63 -3.00
N THR A 64 10.18 0.07 -3.31
CA THR A 64 10.40 1.43 -2.83
C THR A 64 9.25 2.25 -3.35
N SER A 65 8.49 2.88 -2.45
CA SER A 65 7.55 3.96 -2.77
C SER A 65 8.21 5.12 -3.53
N VAL A 66 9.54 5.11 -3.65
CA VAL A 66 10.35 6.03 -4.47
C VAL A 66 10.08 5.85 -5.98
N ASP A 67 9.59 4.67 -6.41
CA ASP A 67 9.28 4.43 -7.83
C ASP A 67 7.88 4.93 -8.24
N ILE A 68 7.09 5.38 -7.25
CA ILE A 68 5.82 6.08 -7.46
C ILE A 68 6.11 7.57 -7.30
N THR A 69 6.59 8.19 -8.38
CA THR A 69 6.72 9.66 -8.41
C THR A 69 5.34 10.30 -8.48
N GLN A 70 5.22 11.54 -8.00
CA GLN A 70 3.99 12.31 -8.19
C GLN A 70 3.60 12.39 -9.68
N ASP A 71 4.60 12.42 -10.56
CA ASP A 71 4.39 12.41 -12.01
C ASP A 71 3.82 11.09 -12.52
N SER A 72 4.30 9.93 -12.05
CA SER A 72 3.74 8.64 -12.46
C SER A 72 2.29 8.49 -11.99
N LEU A 73 1.98 8.95 -10.77
CA LEU A 73 0.60 9.02 -10.28
C LEU A 73 -0.28 9.94 -11.13
N LEU A 74 0.20 11.12 -11.51
CA LEU A 74 -0.56 12.05 -12.36
C LEU A 74 -0.83 11.49 -13.76
N VAL A 75 0.15 10.78 -14.34
CA VAL A 75 0.00 10.09 -15.63
C VAL A 75 -1.08 9.01 -15.54
N GLU A 76 -1.02 8.15 -14.52
CA GLU A 76 -2.03 7.13 -14.28
C GLU A 76 -3.41 7.75 -14.04
N LEU A 77 -3.50 8.79 -13.23
CA LEU A 77 -4.76 9.48 -12.93
C LEU A 77 -5.39 10.07 -14.20
N LYS A 78 -4.58 10.67 -15.08
CA LYS A 78 -5.03 11.20 -16.37
C LYS A 78 -5.53 10.09 -17.29
N ALA A 79 -4.80 8.98 -17.37
CA ALA A 79 -5.20 7.82 -18.16
C ALA A 79 -6.52 7.23 -17.65
N LEU A 80 -6.67 7.11 -16.33
CA LEU A 80 -7.87 6.58 -15.70
C LEU A 80 -9.09 7.48 -15.93
N ARG A 81 -8.93 8.80 -15.77
CA ARG A 81 -10.00 9.79 -16.07
C ARG A 81 -10.44 9.71 -17.53
N LYS A 82 -9.50 9.55 -18.47
CA LYS A 82 -9.82 9.38 -19.89
C LYS A 82 -10.64 8.11 -20.14
N LYS A 83 -10.27 6.99 -19.50
CA LYS A 83 -11.01 5.73 -19.59
C LYS A 83 -12.43 5.87 -19.03
N VAL A 84 -12.58 6.53 -17.88
CA VAL A 84 -13.89 6.77 -17.27
C VAL A 84 -14.78 7.64 -18.18
N SER A 85 -14.24 8.71 -18.77
CA SER A 85 -15.00 9.56 -19.71
C SER A 85 -15.54 8.74 -20.87
N ARG A 86 -14.65 7.98 -21.54
CA ARG A 86 -15.02 7.13 -22.67
C ARG A 86 -16.10 6.10 -22.31
N LEU A 87 -15.93 5.39 -21.19
CA LEU A 87 -16.91 4.39 -20.75
C LEU A 87 -18.25 5.02 -20.39
N THR A 88 -18.24 6.24 -19.84
CA THR A 88 -19.46 6.98 -19.52
C THR A 88 -20.19 7.40 -20.79
N GLU A 89 -19.47 7.92 -21.79
CA GLU A 89 -20.01 8.27 -23.10
C GLU A 89 -20.62 7.04 -23.81
N GLU A 90 -19.89 5.92 -23.85
CA GLU A 90 -20.37 4.66 -24.44
C GLU A 90 -21.66 4.19 -23.75
N ARG A 91 -21.69 4.21 -22.41
CA ARG A 91 -22.88 3.85 -21.62
C ARG A 91 -24.06 4.78 -21.91
N ASP A 92 -23.82 6.07 -22.09
CA ASP A 92 -24.87 7.05 -22.35
C ASP A 92 -25.44 6.95 -23.77
N ILE A 93 -24.60 6.67 -24.76
CA ILE A 93 -25.04 6.38 -26.12
C ILE A 93 -25.94 5.14 -26.12
N LEU A 94 -25.49 4.05 -25.48
CA LEU A 94 -26.28 2.81 -25.38
C LEU A 94 -27.65 3.07 -24.74
N LYS A 95 -27.70 3.84 -23.65
CA LYS A 95 -28.97 4.13 -22.97
C LYS A 95 -29.90 5.02 -23.78
N LYS A 96 -29.34 5.99 -24.53
CA LYS A 96 -30.13 6.79 -25.48
C LYS A 96 -30.70 5.92 -26.59
N ALA A 97 -29.90 5.01 -27.14
CA ALA A 97 -30.35 4.07 -28.17
C ALA A 97 -31.47 3.15 -27.66
N THR A 98 -31.30 2.54 -26.48
CA THR A 98 -32.35 1.68 -25.91
C THR A 98 -33.64 2.45 -25.62
N ALA A 99 -33.55 3.69 -25.13
CA ALA A 99 -34.72 4.52 -24.89
C ALA A 99 -35.42 4.93 -26.19
N TYR A 100 -34.66 5.19 -27.26
CA TYR A 100 -35.20 5.47 -28.58
C TYR A 100 -35.96 4.26 -29.13
N PHE A 101 -35.33 3.08 -29.14
CA PHE A 101 -35.96 1.86 -29.63
C PHE A 101 -37.17 1.42 -28.79
N ALA A 102 -37.15 1.61 -27.48
CA ALA A 102 -38.31 1.31 -26.63
C ALA A 102 -39.55 2.16 -27.00
N ARG A 103 -39.34 3.41 -27.46
CA ARG A 103 -40.41 4.31 -27.88
C ARG A 103 -40.93 4.05 -29.30
N GLU A 104 -40.13 3.45 -30.18
CA GLU A 104 -40.54 3.11 -31.55
C GLU A 104 -41.32 1.78 -31.64
N ASN A 105 -41.25 0.95 -30.59
CA ASN A 105 -41.93 -0.35 -30.55
C ASN A 105 -43.25 -0.33 -29.73
N GLU A 106 -43.74 0.86 -29.35
CA GLU A 106 -45.10 1.13 -28.86
C GLU A 106 -46.00 1.58 -30.00
#